data_AF-A0A4Q8TSS6-F1
#
_entry.id   AF-A0A4Q8TSS6-F1
#
_cell.length_a   1.000
_cell.length_b   1.000
_cell.length_c   1.000
_cell.angle_alpha   90.00
_cell.angle_beta   90.00
_cell.angle_gamma   90.00
#
_symmetry.space_group_name_H-M   'P 1'
#
loop_
_entity.id
_entity.type
_entity.pdbx_description
1 polymer ?
#
loop_
_entity_poly.entity_id
_entity_poly.type
_entity_poly.pdbx_seq_one_letter_code
_entity_poly.pdbx_strand_id
1 'polypeptide(L)'
;MKEMNAKCLIALPNSGASKLASLYSNYNRQSNELTILTHSSAFLSKFEEFDTENVGLMLSHPITRLIDSYRAFKATPDFNQTFEAFYAEPQRVNFYSRVLAGVELSSLGYVAITEAFFKAVLLLEGWCGGEYYRIPYGALIDKKDTFELDEKTLNEINSLYRDDILLYERAKLIFEEKWHTYLQKVKLDIAASKQLYVHLGPPKTGTSALQLWLNQSVTELSEKGIDYPKHGTDINDVSSGNFDQIISADTDRNQYFDDQKAKSMVSSFNCSSYNLLLLSSEHFFYYLPWFFTRLPSANYIFYVRHPIPSVESNYHQEVKRHGHTSAFKLPQKIDFNHLKIVSEMAMEFGVTITYRYFSEATFEGGTLYTDFRACIPQFIDVPAVSRKLNTQFSAGALELMRKANRIADQDALKQLDFFLQKVSEDKPNFSLISPNEIERLKRELESSVESIVLSNPQLDINKLKKLLESFKPSPFCKEDDILIDFNKVLSLLKREKPLLALTLYKQAQGHEKNDWAEKLKPSKLSLLWARSKGFFRG
;
A
#
# COMPACT_ATOMS: atom_id res chain seq x y z
N MET A 1 2.66 -41.42 5.18
CA MET A 1 2.20 -41.09 6.55
C MET A 1 2.52 -39.66 6.97
N LYS A 2 3.77 -39.17 6.99
CA LYS A 2 4.07 -37.76 7.37
C LYS A 2 3.47 -36.72 6.40
N GLU A 3 3.46 -37.00 5.10
CA GLU A 3 2.83 -36.15 4.07
C GLU A 3 1.28 -36.12 4.15
N MET A 4 0.66 -37.09 4.83
CA MET A 4 -0.80 -37.28 4.80
C MET A 4 -1.54 -36.45 5.86
N ASN A 5 -0.80 -35.89 6.82
CA ASN A 5 -1.30 -34.96 7.85
C ASN A 5 -0.85 -33.50 7.62
N ALA A 6 -0.10 -33.23 6.54
CA ALA A 6 0.32 -31.88 6.21
C ALA A 6 -0.78 -31.15 5.42
N LYS A 7 -0.89 -29.84 5.61
CA LYS A 7 -1.82 -29.02 4.82
C LYS A 7 -1.37 -28.98 3.37
N CYS A 8 -2.27 -29.33 2.47
CA CYS A 8 -2.02 -29.46 1.04
C CYS A 8 -2.97 -28.55 0.25
N LEU A 9 -2.44 -27.66 -0.58
CA LEU A 9 -3.24 -26.85 -1.52
C LEU A 9 -3.15 -27.44 -2.93
N ILE A 10 -4.29 -27.81 -3.49
CA ILE A 10 -4.40 -28.31 -4.87
C ILE A 10 -4.22 -27.12 -5.83
N ALA A 11 -3.21 -27.20 -6.69
CA ALA A 11 -2.94 -26.19 -7.70
C ALA A 11 -3.44 -26.65 -9.08
N LEU A 12 -4.68 -26.29 -9.41
CA LEU A 12 -5.20 -26.46 -10.76
C LEU A 12 -4.66 -25.34 -11.70
N PRO A 13 -4.53 -25.58 -13.01
CA PRO A 13 -4.08 -24.57 -13.97
C PRO A 13 -4.90 -23.28 -13.88
N ASN A 14 -4.22 -22.13 -13.72
CA ASN A 14 -4.81 -20.78 -13.64
C ASN A 14 -5.89 -20.62 -12.54
N SER A 15 -5.76 -21.37 -11.44
CA SER A 15 -6.64 -21.28 -10.26
C SER A 15 -6.25 -20.20 -9.25
N GLY A 16 -5.11 -19.52 -9.43
CA GLY A 16 -4.54 -18.61 -8.43
C GLY A 16 -3.83 -19.29 -7.25
N ALA A 17 -3.96 -20.62 -7.09
CA ALA A 17 -3.40 -21.37 -5.97
C ALA A 17 -1.87 -21.21 -5.81
N SER A 18 -1.12 -21.19 -6.91
CA SER A 18 0.34 -21.01 -6.86
C SER A 18 0.75 -19.63 -6.34
N LYS A 19 0.01 -18.58 -6.71
CA LYS A 19 0.23 -17.22 -6.19
C LYS A 19 -0.09 -17.18 -4.69
N LEU A 20 -1.23 -17.74 -4.31
CA LEU A 20 -1.66 -17.82 -2.91
C LEU A 20 -0.63 -18.55 -2.04
N ALA A 21 -0.13 -19.71 -2.49
CA ALA A 21 0.89 -20.45 -1.77
C ALA A 21 2.25 -19.73 -1.72
N SER A 22 2.63 -19.00 -2.78
CA SER A 22 3.83 -18.15 -2.77
C SER A 22 3.69 -17.02 -1.73
N LEU A 23 2.52 -16.40 -1.61
CA LEU A 23 2.27 -15.41 -0.57
C LEU A 23 2.39 -16.02 0.83
N TYR A 24 1.79 -17.18 1.05
CA TYR A 24 1.92 -17.92 2.31
C TYR A 24 3.38 -18.20 2.66
N SER A 25 4.15 -18.77 1.73
CA SER A 25 5.56 -19.08 1.96
C SER A 25 6.42 -17.83 2.24
N ASN A 26 6.18 -16.74 1.51
CA ASN A 26 7.03 -15.54 1.59
C ASN A 26 6.70 -14.63 2.79
N TYR A 27 5.48 -14.68 3.30
CA TYR A 27 5.00 -13.71 4.30
C TYR A 27 4.47 -14.33 5.59
N ASN A 28 4.41 -15.66 5.72
CA ASN A 28 4.02 -16.28 6.98
C ASN A 28 5.11 -16.10 8.06
N ARG A 29 4.68 -15.72 9.26
CA ARG A 29 5.53 -15.55 10.45
C ARG A 29 5.98 -16.89 11.02
N GLN A 30 5.21 -17.95 10.81
CA GLN A 30 5.47 -19.28 11.34
C GLN A 30 6.14 -20.18 10.29
N SER A 31 6.89 -21.19 10.73
CA SER A 31 7.51 -22.18 9.84
C SER A 31 6.58 -23.32 9.42
N ASN A 32 5.25 -23.13 9.50
CA ASN A 32 4.30 -24.16 9.08
C ASN A 32 4.37 -24.30 7.56
N GLU A 33 4.73 -25.49 7.08
CA GLU A 33 4.80 -25.76 5.64
C GLU A 33 3.40 -25.97 5.05
N LEU A 34 3.15 -25.33 3.90
CA LEU A 34 1.99 -25.58 3.04
C LEU A 34 2.50 -26.31 1.79
N THR A 35 2.10 -27.57 1.63
CA THR A 35 2.48 -28.36 0.46
C THR A 35 1.60 -27.99 -0.72
N ILE A 36 2.19 -27.76 -1.90
CA ILE A 36 1.45 -27.50 -3.13
C ILE A 36 1.38 -28.79 -3.95
N LEU A 37 0.17 -29.21 -4.30
CA LEU A 37 -0.05 -30.38 -5.15
C LEU A 37 -0.37 -29.92 -6.58
N THR A 38 0.64 -29.96 -7.45
CA THR A 38 0.57 -29.46 -8.85
C THR A 38 0.07 -30.50 -9.86
N HIS A 39 0.04 -31.79 -9.50
CA HIS A 39 -0.40 -32.88 -10.37
C HIS A 39 -1.74 -33.44 -9.91
N SER A 40 -2.83 -32.97 -10.52
CA SER A 40 -4.19 -33.38 -10.17
C SER A 40 -4.43 -34.89 -10.31
N SER A 41 -3.83 -35.56 -11.29
CA SER A 41 -3.97 -37.01 -11.51
C SER A 41 -3.31 -37.87 -10.43
N ALA A 42 -2.19 -37.43 -9.87
CA ALA A 42 -1.49 -38.14 -8.79
C ALA A 42 -2.14 -37.91 -7.41
N PHE A 43 -2.82 -36.76 -7.24
CA PHE A 43 -3.59 -36.43 -6.06
C PHE A 43 -4.92 -37.19 -6.02
N LEU A 44 -5.69 -37.15 -7.10
CA LEU A 44 -7.01 -37.79 -7.15
C LEU A 44 -6.94 -39.30 -6.96
N SER A 45 -5.89 -39.95 -7.47
CA SER A 45 -5.69 -41.39 -7.28
C SER A 45 -5.42 -41.79 -5.82
N LYS A 46 -5.09 -40.82 -4.97
CA LYS A 46 -4.83 -41.00 -3.53
C LYS A 46 -5.73 -40.12 -2.66
N PHE A 47 -6.79 -39.53 -3.21
CA PHE A 47 -7.64 -38.57 -2.49
C PHE A 47 -8.20 -39.15 -1.20
N GLU A 48 -8.64 -40.41 -1.25
CA GLU A 48 -9.17 -41.17 -0.11
C GLU A 48 -8.13 -41.42 0.99
N GLU A 49 -6.83 -41.25 0.69
CA GLU A 49 -5.75 -41.40 1.65
C GLU A 49 -5.49 -40.10 2.46
N PHE A 50 -6.01 -38.95 2.04
CA PHE A 50 -5.84 -37.67 2.73
C PHE A 50 -6.95 -37.42 3.76
N ASP A 51 -6.59 -36.80 4.88
CA ASP A 51 -7.56 -36.12 5.73
C ASP A 51 -8.08 -34.88 4.99
N THR A 52 -9.36 -34.88 4.60
CA THR A 52 -9.94 -33.83 3.76
C THR A 52 -9.91 -32.45 4.43
N GLU A 53 -9.87 -32.39 5.76
CA GLU A 53 -9.68 -31.14 6.52
C GLU A 53 -8.28 -30.51 6.30
N ASN A 54 -7.29 -31.31 5.89
CA ASN A 54 -5.96 -30.84 5.51
C ASN A 54 -5.81 -30.59 4.01
N VAL A 55 -6.87 -30.76 3.23
CA VAL A 55 -6.88 -30.48 1.79
C VAL A 55 -7.55 -29.13 1.53
N GLY A 56 -6.89 -28.31 0.73
CA GLY A 56 -7.37 -27.03 0.24
C GLY A 56 -7.52 -27.00 -1.27
N LEU A 57 -8.51 -26.27 -1.75
CA LEU A 57 -8.76 -26.01 -3.16
C LEU A 57 -8.99 -24.52 -3.40
N MET A 58 -8.44 -24.01 -4.49
CA MET A 58 -8.78 -22.69 -5.02
C MET A 58 -9.27 -22.85 -6.45
N LEU A 59 -10.35 -22.15 -6.82
CA LEU A 59 -10.92 -22.15 -8.16
C LEU A 59 -10.99 -20.73 -8.72
N SER A 60 -10.96 -20.60 -10.04
CA SER A 60 -11.26 -19.35 -10.74
C SER A 60 -12.54 -19.53 -11.53
N HIS A 61 -13.31 -18.46 -11.72
CA HIS A 61 -14.42 -18.48 -12.67
C HIS A 61 -13.89 -18.91 -14.06
N PRO A 62 -14.63 -19.71 -14.85
CA PRO A 62 -14.13 -20.23 -16.13
C PRO A 62 -13.64 -19.13 -17.09
N ILE A 63 -14.33 -18.00 -17.14
CA ILE A 63 -13.91 -16.83 -17.94
C ILE A 63 -12.54 -16.31 -17.48
N THR A 64 -12.37 -16.05 -16.18
CA THR A 64 -11.10 -15.59 -15.59
C THR A 64 -9.97 -16.56 -15.93
N ARG A 65 -10.21 -17.86 -15.72
CA ARG A 65 -9.28 -18.96 -16.03
C ARG A 65 -8.86 -18.95 -17.50
N LEU A 66 -9.82 -18.79 -18.41
CA LEU A 66 -9.58 -18.81 -19.85
C LEU A 66 -8.78 -17.59 -20.31
N ILE A 67 -9.13 -16.40 -19.84
CA ILE A 67 -8.41 -15.16 -20.16
C ILE A 67 -6.96 -15.24 -19.66
N ASP A 68 -6.76 -15.65 -18.41
CA ASP A 68 -5.42 -15.78 -17.84
C ASP A 68 -4.59 -16.83 -18.57
N SER A 69 -5.20 -17.98 -18.88
CA SER A 69 -4.54 -19.01 -19.68
C SER A 69 -4.18 -18.48 -21.06
N TYR A 70 -5.10 -17.83 -21.77
CA TYR A 70 -4.88 -17.32 -23.13
C TYR A 70 -3.73 -16.31 -23.16
N ARG A 71 -3.66 -15.42 -22.16
CA ARG A 71 -2.55 -14.46 -22.01
C ARG A 71 -1.20 -15.14 -21.84
N ALA A 72 -1.14 -16.17 -20.99
CA ALA A 72 0.09 -16.93 -20.79
C ALA A 72 0.55 -17.61 -22.09
N PHE A 73 -0.36 -18.16 -22.88
CA PHE A 73 -0.06 -18.74 -24.18
C PHE A 73 0.35 -17.68 -25.21
N LYS A 74 -0.36 -16.54 -25.29
CA LYS A 74 -0.06 -15.46 -26.22
C LYS A 74 1.31 -14.79 -25.98
N ALA A 75 1.86 -14.92 -24.77
CA ALA A 75 3.22 -14.49 -24.48
C ALA A 75 4.30 -15.41 -25.09
N THR A 76 3.93 -16.58 -25.61
CA THR A 76 4.87 -17.50 -26.27
C THR A 76 4.99 -17.20 -27.77
N PRO A 77 6.21 -17.22 -28.36
CA PRO A 77 6.43 -16.80 -29.75
C PRO A 77 5.63 -17.57 -30.81
N ASP A 78 5.34 -18.84 -30.57
CA ASP A 78 4.74 -19.75 -31.55
C ASP A 78 3.20 -19.81 -31.47
N PHE A 79 2.59 -19.04 -30.56
CA PHE A 79 1.15 -19.08 -30.35
C PHE A 79 0.42 -18.12 -31.29
N ASN A 80 -0.38 -18.66 -32.22
CA ASN A 80 -1.08 -17.91 -33.26
C ASN A 80 -2.62 -18.10 -33.25
N GLN A 81 -3.16 -18.74 -32.22
CA GLN A 81 -4.58 -19.06 -32.14
C GLN A 81 -5.42 -17.86 -31.65
N THR A 82 -6.63 -17.71 -32.20
CA THR A 82 -7.60 -16.72 -31.70
C THR A 82 -8.17 -17.13 -30.35
N PHE A 83 -8.78 -16.19 -29.61
CA PHE A 83 -9.37 -16.53 -28.32
C PHE A 83 -10.54 -17.53 -28.46
N GLU A 84 -11.32 -17.42 -29.54
CA GLU A 84 -12.43 -18.30 -29.88
C GLU A 84 -11.98 -19.73 -30.13
N ALA A 85 -10.98 -19.90 -30.99
CA ALA A 85 -10.41 -21.21 -31.23
C ALA A 85 -9.79 -21.79 -29.94
N PHE A 86 -9.20 -20.94 -29.10
CA PHE A 86 -8.56 -21.34 -27.85
C PHE A 86 -9.56 -21.87 -26.82
N TYR A 87 -10.67 -21.16 -26.53
CA TYR A 87 -11.64 -21.65 -25.55
C TYR A 87 -12.50 -22.81 -26.08
N ALA A 88 -12.57 -23.03 -27.39
CA ALA A 88 -13.34 -24.13 -27.97
C ALA A 88 -12.62 -25.49 -27.92
N GLU A 89 -11.34 -25.54 -27.51
CA GLU A 89 -10.59 -26.80 -27.46
C GLU A 89 -11.21 -27.81 -26.47
N PRO A 90 -11.55 -29.05 -26.89
CA PRO A 90 -12.22 -30.04 -26.04
C PRO A 90 -11.49 -30.35 -24.71
N GLN A 91 -10.16 -30.30 -24.73
CA GLN A 91 -9.31 -30.51 -23.54
C GLN A 91 -9.44 -29.42 -22.47
N ARG A 92 -9.95 -28.23 -22.81
CA ARG A 92 -10.14 -27.10 -21.88
C ARG A 92 -11.56 -27.00 -21.33
N VAL A 93 -12.54 -27.34 -22.17
CA VAL A 93 -13.97 -27.35 -21.84
C VAL A 93 -14.20 -28.21 -20.61
N ASN A 94 -14.88 -27.67 -19.59
CA ASN A 94 -15.20 -28.35 -18.33
C ASN A 94 -14.01 -29.06 -17.64
N PHE A 95 -12.80 -28.49 -17.79
CA PHE A 95 -11.58 -29.12 -17.27
C PHE A 95 -11.61 -29.29 -15.75
N TYR A 96 -12.03 -28.27 -14.97
CA TYR A 96 -12.06 -28.40 -13.51
C TYR A 96 -13.06 -29.46 -13.05
N SER A 97 -14.24 -29.51 -13.67
CA SER A 97 -15.30 -30.48 -13.33
C SER A 97 -14.90 -31.91 -13.64
N ARG A 98 -14.19 -32.14 -14.77
CA ARG A 98 -13.64 -33.46 -15.09
C ARG A 98 -12.59 -33.89 -14.08
N VAL A 99 -11.70 -32.98 -13.68
CA VAL A 99 -10.64 -33.27 -12.73
C VAL A 99 -11.21 -33.52 -11.34
N LEU A 100 -12.13 -32.69 -10.87
CA LEU A 100 -12.69 -32.78 -9.52
C LEU A 100 -13.91 -33.70 -9.43
N ALA A 101 -14.12 -34.57 -10.41
CA ALA A 101 -15.21 -35.53 -10.40
C ALA A 101 -15.10 -36.45 -9.17
N GLY A 102 -16.16 -36.50 -8.37
CA GLY A 102 -16.22 -37.28 -7.13
C GLY A 102 -15.65 -36.59 -5.89
N VAL A 103 -15.05 -35.40 -6.01
CA VAL A 103 -14.57 -34.63 -4.87
C VAL A 103 -15.74 -33.88 -4.21
N GLU A 104 -15.99 -34.18 -2.94
CA GLU A 104 -16.97 -33.43 -2.16
C GLU A 104 -16.36 -32.13 -1.63
N LEU A 105 -16.63 -31.00 -2.29
CA LEU A 105 -16.02 -29.71 -1.91
C LEU A 105 -16.31 -29.28 -0.47
N SER A 106 -17.46 -29.67 0.11
CA SER A 106 -17.86 -29.32 1.47
C SER A 106 -16.96 -29.94 2.54
N SER A 107 -16.35 -31.11 2.26
CA SER A 107 -15.48 -31.81 3.20
C SER A 107 -14.05 -31.29 3.23
N LEU A 108 -13.68 -30.41 2.29
CA LEU A 108 -12.35 -29.81 2.21
C LEU A 108 -12.17 -28.77 3.32
N GLY A 109 -11.03 -28.78 4.00
CA GLY A 109 -10.73 -27.79 5.05
C GLY A 109 -10.66 -26.36 4.51
N TYR A 110 -10.22 -26.19 3.27
CA TYR A 110 -10.12 -24.89 2.60
C TYR A 110 -10.73 -24.93 1.19
N VAL A 111 -11.62 -24.00 0.90
CA VAL A 111 -12.18 -23.76 -0.44
C VAL A 111 -12.18 -22.27 -0.66
N ALA A 112 -11.57 -21.80 -1.74
CA ALA A 112 -11.50 -20.39 -2.09
C ALA A 112 -11.70 -20.13 -3.58
N ILE A 113 -11.94 -18.87 -3.90
CA ILE A 113 -12.12 -18.40 -5.28
C ILE A 113 -11.18 -17.23 -5.59
N THR A 114 -10.69 -17.16 -6.83
CA THR A 114 -9.81 -16.08 -7.31
C THR A 114 -10.48 -14.71 -7.25
N GLU A 115 -11.79 -14.67 -7.46
CA GLU A 115 -12.60 -13.46 -7.48
C GLU A 115 -12.79 -12.81 -6.09
N ALA A 116 -12.38 -13.50 -5.02
CA ALA A 116 -12.34 -12.98 -3.64
C ALA A 116 -10.95 -13.21 -3.03
N PHE A 117 -9.93 -12.73 -3.72
CA PHE A 117 -8.53 -13.07 -3.43
C PHE A 117 -8.05 -12.55 -2.07
N PHE A 118 -8.46 -11.35 -1.63
CA PHE A 118 -8.01 -10.81 -0.35
C PHE A 118 -8.56 -11.62 0.84
N LYS A 119 -9.84 -12.01 0.77
CA LYS A 119 -10.48 -12.94 1.70
C LYS A 119 -9.85 -14.32 1.64
N ALA A 120 -9.53 -14.83 0.44
CA ALA A 120 -8.84 -16.11 0.28
C ALA A 120 -7.49 -16.14 1.02
N VAL A 121 -6.69 -15.06 0.92
CA VAL A 121 -5.43 -14.92 1.67
C VAL A 121 -5.66 -15.02 3.18
N LEU A 122 -6.63 -14.29 3.73
CA LEU A 122 -6.91 -14.32 5.18
C LEU A 122 -7.56 -15.63 5.65
N LEU A 123 -8.39 -16.25 4.80
CA LEU A 123 -8.95 -17.57 5.10
C LEU A 123 -7.84 -18.63 5.15
N LEU A 124 -6.81 -18.49 4.30
CA LEU A 124 -5.64 -19.37 4.33
C LEU A 124 -4.81 -19.17 5.60
N GLU A 125 -4.62 -17.92 6.04
CA GLU A 125 -4.01 -17.60 7.35
C GLU A 125 -4.68 -18.40 8.46
N GLY A 126 -6.02 -18.30 8.54
CA GLY A 126 -6.83 -18.97 9.55
C GLY A 126 -6.83 -20.49 9.43
N TRP A 127 -6.98 -21.02 8.20
CA TRP A 127 -6.94 -22.46 7.97
C TRP A 127 -5.59 -23.02 8.36
N CYS A 128 -4.49 -22.38 7.97
CA CYS A 128 -3.13 -22.83 8.30
C CYS A 128 -2.74 -22.61 9.76
N GLY A 129 -3.43 -21.75 10.50
CA GLY A 129 -3.07 -21.36 11.87
C GLY A 129 -1.84 -20.46 11.94
N GLY A 130 -1.52 -19.78 10.83
CA GLY A 130 -0.38 -18.86 10.71
C GLY A 130 -0.76 -17.42 11.06
N GLU A 131 0.23 -16.54 10.97
CA GLU A 131 0.05 -15.08 11.03
C GLU A 131 0.94 -14.47 9.96
N TYR A 132 0.41 -13.53 9.21
CA TYR A 132 1.15 -12.88 8.14
C TYR A 132 1.94 -11.65 8.63
N TYR A 133 3.17 -11.50 8.14
CA TYR A 133 3.81 -10.20 8.05
C TYR A 133 3.08 -9.31 7.04
N ARG A 134 3.37 -8.01 7.06
CA ARG A 134 2.89 -7.05 6.06
C ARG A 134 3.13 -7.58 4.63
N ILE A 135 2.04 -7.80 3.90
CA ILE A 135 2.08 -8.17 2.49
C ILE A 135 2.05 -6.90 1.62
N PRO A 136 3.06 -6.64 0.78
CA PRO A 136 3.02 -5.52 -0.16
C PRO A 136 1.86 -5.66 -1.14
N TYR A 137 1.13 -4.57 -1.42
CA TYR A 137 0.00 -4.62 -2.36
C TYR A 137 0.36 -5.04 -3.79
N GLY A 138 1.60 -4.80 -4.22
CA GLY A 138 2.09 -5.31 -5.50
C GLY A 138 2.20 -6.84 -5.56
N ALA A 139 2.26 -7.53 -4.42
CA ALA A 139 2.21 -8.99 -4.35
C ALA A 139 0.75 -9.51 -4.29
N LEU A 140 -0.18 -8.71 -3.75
CA LEU A 140 -1.59 -9.06 -3.67
C LEU A 140 -2.33 -8.84 -4.99
N ILE A 141 -1.99 -7.77 -5.72
CA ILE A 141 -2.78 -7.31 -6.87
C ILE A 141 -2.04 -7.60 -8.17
N ASP A 142 -2.74 -8.25 -9.11
CA ASP A 142 -2.23 -8.42 -10.46
C ASP A 142 -2.60 -7.20 -11.31
N LYS A 143 -1.60 -6.55 -11.93
CA LYS A 143 -1.87 -5.58 -12.97
C LYS A 143 -2.30 -6.31 -14.24
N LYS A 144 -3.61 -6.52 -14.39
CA LYS A 144 -4.19 -7.10 -15.60
C LYS A 144 -4.92 -6.00 -16.36
N ASP A 145 -4.63 -5.87 -17.66
CA ASP A 145 -5.45 -5.03 -18.54
C ASP A 145 -6.88 -5.58 -18.58
N THR A 146 -7.86 -4.74 -18.91
CA THR A 146 -9.22 -5.21 -19.14
C THR A 146 -9.24 -6.08 -20.41
N PHE A 147 -9.79 -7.29 -20.31
CA PHE A 147 -10.09 -8.14 -21.46
C PHE A 147 -11.60 -8.09 -21.65
N GLU A 148 -12.05 -7.20 -22.53
CA GLU A 148 -13.49 -7.07 -22.82
C GLU A 148 -13.92 -8.21 -23.72
N LEU A 149 -14.97 -8.91 -23.31
CA LEU A 149 -15.61 -9.96 -24.07
C LEU A 149 -16.94 -9.44 -24.59
N ASP A 150 -17.22 -9.67 -25.87
CA ASP A 150 -18.54 -9.40 -26.42
C ASP A 150 -19.58 -10.41 -25.88
N GLU A 151 -20.85 -10.05 -26.00
CA GLU A 151 -21.97 -10.83 -25.48
C GLU A 151 -22.04 -12.22 -26.13
N LYS A 152 -21.66 -12.35 -27.41
CA LYS A 152 -21.68 -13.62 -28.13
C LYS A 152 -20.63 -14.57 -27.55
N THR A 153 -19.39 -14.12 -27.39
CA THR A 153 -18.31 -14.90 -26.78
C THR A 153 -18.65 -15.31 -25.34
N LEU A 154 -19.22 -14.39 -24.54
CA LEU A 154 -19.69 -14.71 -23.19
C LEU A 154 -20.72 -15.84 -23.20
N ASN A 155 -21.73 -15.77 -24.07
CA ASN A 155 -22.77 -16.79 -24.19
C ASN A 155 -22.22 -18.15 -24.65
N GLU A 156 -21.28 -18.15 -25.60
CA GLU A 156 -20.61 -19.38 -26.04
C GLU A 156 -19.80 -20.03 -24.91
N ILE A 157 -19.00 -19.26 -24.18
CA ILE A 157 -18.25 -19.77 -23.03
C ILE A 157 -19.21 -20.29 -21.96
N ASN A 158 -20.27 -19.56 -21.63
CA ASN A 158 -21.26 -19.99 -20.64
C ASN A 158 -21.94 -21.32 -21.02
N SER A 159 -22.19 -21.54 -22.31
CA SER A 159 -22.75 -22.79 -22.81
C SER A 159 -21.74 -23.95 -22.78
N LEU A 160 -20.51 -23.72 -23.25
CA LEU A 160 -19.48 -24.76 -23.31
C LEU A 160 -19.00 -25.17 -21.90
N TYR A 161 -18.83 -24.20 -21.00
CA TYR A 161 -18.22 -24.37 -19.69
C TYR A 161 -19.25 -24.54 -18.56
N ARG A 162 -20.48 -24.97 -18.90
CA ARG A 162 -21.61 -25.05 -17.96
C ARG A 162 -21.28 -25.81 -16.67
N ASP A 163 -20.58 -26.93 -16.77
CA ASP A 163 -20.27 -27.75 -15.59
C ASP A 163 -19.24 -27.05 -14.69
N ASP A 164 -18.21 -26.42 -15.28
CA ASP A 164 -17.23 -25.65 -14.50
C ASP A 164 -17.88 -24.43 -13.83
N ILE A 165 -18.88 -23.81 -14.47
CA ILE A 165 -19.65 -22.70 -13.86
C ILE A 165 -20.45 -23.23 -12.67
N LEU A 166 -21.15 -24.36 -12.80
CA LEU A 166 -21.91 -24.96 -11.69
C LEU A 166 -20.99 -25.37 -10.52
N LEU A 167 -19.81 -25.93 -10.83
CA LEU A 167 -18.79 -26.25 -9.83
C LEU A 167 -18.30 -24.98 -9.11
N TYR A 168 -18.02 -23.93 -9.87
CA TYR A 168 -17.57 -22.64 -9.33
C TYR A 168 -18.63 -22.02 -8.41
N GLU A 169 -19.90 -21.97 -8.81
CA GLU A 169 -20.97 -21.43 -7.98
C GLU A 169 -21.14 -22.24 -6.68
N ARG A 170 -21.00 -23.57 -6.74
CA ARG A 170 -20.97 -24.41 -5.52
C ARG A 170 -19.78 -24.07 -4.63
N ALA A 171 -18.59 -23.92 -5.21
CA ALA A 171 -17.39 -23.56 -4.46
C ALA A 171 -17.51 -22.17 -3.82
N LYS A 172 -18.11 -21.20 -4.52
CA LYS A 172 -18.39 -19.87 -4.01
C LYS A 172 -19.31 -19.90 -2.79
N LEU A 173 -20.38 -20.69 -2.82
CA LEU A 173 -21.26 -20.84 -1.65
C LEU A 173 -20.52 -21.41 -0.44
N ILE A 174 -19.70 -22.45 -0.64
CA ILE A 174 -18.88 -23.06 0.42
C ILE A 174 -17.83 -22.07 0.94
N PHE A 175 -17.19 -21.33 0.04
CA PHE A 175 -16.24 -20.29 0.40
C PHE A 175 -16.88 -19.22 1.28
N GLU A 176 -18.07 -18.71 0.92
CA GLU A 176 -18.77 -17.69 1.73
C GLU A 176 -19.18 -18.24 3.11
N GLU A 177 -19.58 -19.50 3.21
CA GLU A 177 -19.88 -20.14 4.51
C GLU A 177 -18.61 -20.25 5.39
N LYS A 178 -17.50 -20.72 4.81
CA LYS A 178 -16.20 -20.81 5.51
C LYS A 178 -15.68 -19.43 5.88
N TRP A 179 -15.81 -18.45 4.99
CA TRP A 179 -15.47 -17.05 5.24
C TRP A 179 -16.30 -16.47 6.39
N HIS A 180 -17.61 -16.69 6.41
CA HIS A 180 -18.47 -16.25 7.50
C HIS A 180 -18.04 -16.85 8.83
N THR A 181 -17.76 -18.16 8.85
CA THR A 181 -17.27 -18.86 10.04
C THR A 181 -15.94 -18.31 10.53
N TYR A 182 -14.99 -18.05 9.62
CA TYR A 182 -13.72 -17.40 9.95
C TYR A 182 -13.95 -15.99 10.52
N LEU A 183 -14.78 -15.17 9.86
CA LEU A 183 -15.08 -13.81 10.28
C LEU A 183 -15.65 -13.77 11.71
N GLN A 184 -16.58 -14.66 12.07
CA GLN A 184 -17.14 -14.71 13.43
C GLN A 184 -16.07 -15.02 14.50
N LYS A 185 -15.00 -15.74 14.15
CA LYS A 185 -13.92 -16.08 15.08
C LYS A 185 -12.95 -14.92 15.31
N VAL A 186 -12.71 -14.12 14.28
CA VAL A 186 -11.63 -13.12 14.28
C VAL A 186 -12.11 -11.68 14.42
N LYS A 187 -13.37 -11.39 14.08
CA LYS A 187 -13.92 -10.04 14.24
C LYS A 187 -13.88 -9.61 15.71
N LEU A 188 -13.69 -8.31 15.92
CA LEU A 188 -13.73 -7.68 17.22
C LEU A 188 -14.98 -6.82 17.30
N ASP A 189 -15.90 -7.20 18.17
CA ASP A 189 -17.18 -6.50 18.32
C ASP A 189 -17.02 -5.25 19.19
N ILE A 190 -17.43 -4.12 18.63
CA ILE A 190 -17.61 -2.86 19.36
C ILE A 190 -18.98 -2.88 20.03
N ALA A 191 -19.06 -2.48 21.30
CA ALA A 191 -20.33 -2.42 22.03
C ALA A 191 -21.36 -1.58 21.26
N ALA A 192 -22.62 -2.03 21.22
CA ALA A 192 -23.65 -1.47 20.33
C ALA A 192 -23.93 0.04 20.50
N SER A 193 -23.65 0.61 21.68
CA SER A 193 -23.80 2.05 21.96
C SER A 193 -22.56 2.87 21.65
N LYS A 194 -21.48 2.24 21.16
CA LYS A 194 -20.18 2.86 20.93
C LYS A 194 -19.82 2.88 19.45
N GLN A 195 -18.92 3.78 19.09
CA GLN A 195 -18.45 3.95 17.72
C GLN A 195 -16.94 3.79 17.63
N LEU A 196 -16.48 3.30 16.48
CA LEU A 196 -15.07 3.22 16.14
C LEU A 196 -14.85 3.98 14.83
N TYR A 197 -13.85 4.87 14.82
CA TYR A 197 -13.38 5.58 13.64
C TYR A 197 -11.91 5.25 13.40
N VAL A 198 -11.58 4.91 12.14
CA VAL A 198 -10.20 4.60 11.75
C VAL A 198 -9.81 5.43 10.54
N HIS A 199 -8.89 6.37 10.75
CA HIS A 199 -8.24 7.11 9.68
C HIS A 199 -7.08 6.30 9.11
N LEU A 200 -7.26 5.82 7.88
CA LEU A 200 -6.36 4.87 7.22
C LEU A 200 -5.14 5.52 6.56
N GLY A 201 -5.13 6.85 6.41
CA GLY A 201 -4.20 7.58 5.55
C GLY A 201 -4.84 7.97 4.21
N PRO A 202 -4.10 7.92 3.08
CA PRO A 202 -2.76 7.36 2.86
C PRO A 202 -1.65 8.37 3.21
N PRO A 203 -0.36 7.99 3.10
CA PRO A 203 0.75 8.91 3.33
C PRO A 203 0.65 10.21 2.53
N LYS A 204 1.21 11.29 3.09
CA LYS A 204 1.30 12.62 2.44
C LYS A 204 -0.05 13.29 2.14
N THR A 205 -1.08 12.95 2.90
CA THR A 205 -2.38 13.65 2.94
C THR A 205 -2.56 14.46 4.23
N GLY A 206 -1.45 14.95 4.80
CA GLY A 206 -1.47 15.72 6.04
C GLY A 206 -1.71 14.88 7.30
N THR A 207 -1.59 13.55 7.22
CA THR A 207 -1.76 12.62 8.34
C THR A 207 -0.95 13.01 9.57
N SER A 208 0.34 13.37 9.41
CA SER A 208 1.19 13.78 10.54
C SER A 208 0.67 15.03 11.26
N ALA A 209 0.08 15.98 10.52
CA ALA A 209 -0.50 17.19 11.11
C ALA A 209 -1.76 16.86 11.92
N LEU A 210 -2.62 15.98 11.38
CA LEU A 210 -3.79 15.47 12.10
C LEU A 210 -3.38 14.69 13.35
N GLN A 211 -2.43 13.76 13.24
CA GLN A 211 -1.97 12.95 14.36
C GLN A 211 -1.37 13.80 15.48
N LEU A 212 -0.59 14.82 15.14
CA LEU A 212 -0.02 15.75 16.11
C LEU A 212 -1.13 16.51 16.86
N TRP A 213 -2.09 17.09 16.12
CA TRP A 213 -3.24 17.78 16.72
C TRP A 213 -4.03 16.86 17.66
N LEU A 214 -4.36 15.65 17.22
CA LEU A 214 -5.11 14.68 18.03
C LEU A 214 -4.32 14.27 19.29
N ASN A 215 -3.01 14.06 19.17
CA ASN A 215 -2.16 13.67 20.30
C ASN A 215 -1.97 14.80 21.32
N GLN A 216 -1.98 16.06 20.86
CA GLN A 216 -1.95 17.25 21.72
C GLN A 216 -3.31 17.52 22.39
N SER A 217 -4.40 17.04 21.79
CA SER A 217 -5.78 17.32 22.23
C SER A 217 -6.43 16.15 22.99
N VAL A 218 -5.65 15.20 23.51
CA VAL A 218 -6.17 14.00 24.20
C VAL A 218 -7.12 14.35 25.36
N THR A 219 -6.84 15.41 26.12
CA THR A 219 -7.72 15.85 27.22
C THR A 219 -9.06 16.37 26.69
N GLU A 220 -9.04 17.22 25.67
CA GLU A 220 -10.26 17.77 25.06
C GLU A 220 -11.10 16.67 24.39
N LEU A 221 -10.45 15.69 23.76
CA LEU A 221 -11.10 14.50 23.19
C LEU A 221 -11.77 13.68 24.29
N SER A 222 -11.07 13.46 25.41
CA SER A 222 -11.59 12.73 26.56
C SER A 222 -12.84 13.39 27.14
N GLU A 223 -12.85 14.73 27.26
CA GLU A 223 -14.02 15.52 27.69
C GLU A 223 -15.23 15.39 26.76
N LYS A 224 -15.00 15.11 25.47
CA LYS A 224 -16.05 14.79 24.47
C LYS A 224 -16.45 13.31 24.46
N GLY A 225 -15.89 12.49 25.35
CA GLY A 225 -16.15 11.05 25.36
C GLY A 225 -15.44 10.28 24.24
N ILE A 226 -14.36 10.83 23.70
CA ILE A 226 -13.55 10.24 22.63
C ILE A 226 -12.25 9.68 23.21
N ASP A 227 -12.07 8.37 23.06
CA ASP A 227 -10.82 7.67 23.34
C ASP A 227 -9.88 7.82 22.13
N TYR A 228 -8.76 8.50 22.33
CA TYR A 228 -7.67 8.56 21.37
C TYR A 228 -6.38 8.12 22.07
N PRO A 229 -5.89 6.88 21.84
CA PRO A 229 -4.74 6.36 22.55
C PRO A 229 -3.50 7.22 22.35
N LYS A 230 -2.95 7.73 23.45
CA LYS A 230 -1.75 8.57 23.42
C LYS A 230 -0.54 7.77 22.89
N HIS A 231 0.31 8.42 22.10
CA HIS A 231 1.50 7.81 21.52
C HIS A 231 2.66 8.81 21.45
N GLY A 232 3.87 8.29 21.23
CA GLY A 232 5.09 9.12 21.15
C GLY A 232 5.26 9.82 19.80
N THR A 233 6.12 10.83 19.78
CA THR A 233 6.66 11.46 18.57
C THR A 233 8.15 11.14 18.45
N ASP A 234 8.68 11.16 17.22
CA ASP A 234 10.12 11.07 17.00
C ASP A 234 10.83 12.41 17.33
N ILE A 235 12.15 12.45 17.13
CA ILE A 235 12.99 13.64 17.38
C ILE A 235 12.63 14.87 16.51
N ASN A 236 11.83 14.68 15.45
CA ASN A 236 11.37 15.73 14.54
C ASN A 236 9.88 16.06 14.77
N ASP A 237 9.30 15.66 15.90
CA ASP A 237 7.87 15.76 16.21
C ASP A 237 6.96 15.02 15.21
N VAL A 238 7.50 14.04 14.47
CA VAL A 238 6.73 13.19 13.56
C VAL A 238 6.14 12.03 14.36
N SER A 239 4.82 11.93 14.33
CA SER A 239 4.07 10.84 14.94
C SER A 239 3.81 9.72 13.92
N SER A 240 3.99 8.46 14.32
CA SER A 240 3.48 7.28 13.59
C SER A 240 1.97 7.05 13.83
N GLY A 241 1.37 7.86 14.71
CA GLY A 241 -0.02 7.75 15.15
C GLY A 241 -0.24 6.57 16.08
N ASN A 242 -1.43 5.97 15.99
CA ASN A 242 -1.78 4.78 16.78
C ASN A 242 -1.20 3.47 16.20
N PHE A 243 -0.13 3.54 15.40
CA PHE A 243 0.45 2.39 14.71
C PHE A 243 0.80 1.24 15.69
N ASP A 244 1.57 1.55 16.73
CA ASP A 244 2.06 0.56 17.69
C ASP A 244 0.97 0.01 18.63
N GLN A 245 -0.25 0.58 18.58
CA GLN A 245 -1.40 0.10 19.36
C GLN A 245 -1.97 -1.21 18.81
N ILE A 246 -1.75 -1.50 17.53
CA ILE A 246 -2.34 -2.66 16.84
C ILE A 246 -1.31 -3.39 15.99
N ILE A 247 -0.21 -2.74 15.64
CA ILE A 247 0.89 -3.35 14.88
C ILE A 247 2.03 -3.67 15.83
N SER A 248 2.65 -4.83 15.62
CA SER A 248 3.84 -5.28 16.34
C SER A 248 4.94 -5.62 15.35
N ALA A 249 6.17 -5.74 15.84
CA ALA A 249 7.32 -6.16 15.06
C ALA A 249 8.04 -7.31 15.78
N ASP A 250 8.61 -8.23 15.00
CA ASP A 250 9.48 -9.30 15.51
C ASP A 250 10.90 -8.80 15.80
N THR A 251 11.81 -9.72 16.14
CA THR A 251 13.23 -9.44 16.41
C THR A 251 13.98 -8.89 15.19
N ASP A 252 13.53 -9.23 13.98
CA ASP A 252 14.11 -8.81 12.71
C ASP A 252 13.44 -7.53 12.16
N ARG A 253 12.55 -6.92 12.95
CA ARG A 253 11.75 -5.73 12.64
C ARG A 253 10.72 -5.94 11.52
N ASN A 254 10.36 -7.17 11.20
CA ASN A 254 9.23 -7.46 10.33
C ASN A 254 7.93 -7.18 11.08
N GLN A 255 7.05 -6.40 10.45
CA GLN A 255 5.84 -5.90 11.07
C GLN A 255 4.62 -6.79 10.72
N TYR A 256 3.70 -6.95 11.68
CA TYR A 256 2.48 -7.74 11.53
C TYR A 256 1.31 -7.13 12.31
N PHE A 257 0.08 -7.44 11.91
CA PHE A 257 -1.12 -7.06 12.66
C PHE A 257 -1.24 -7.92 13.91
N ASP A 258 -1.25 -7.31 15.09
CA ASP A 258 -1.26 -8.00 16.38
C ASP A 258 -2.69 -8.14 16.91
N ASP A 259 -3.26 -9.33 16.70
CA ASP A 259 -4.63 -9.66 17.10
C ASP A 259 -4.83 -9.55 18.63
N GLN A 260 -3.80 -9.82 19.44
CA GLN A 260 -3.90 -9.72 20.90
C GLN A 260 -3.97 -8.27 21.37
N LYS A 261 -3.13 -7.40 20.78
CA LYS A 261 -3.20 -5.96 21.03
C LYS A 261 -4.54 -5.38 20.60
N ALA A 262 -5.01 -5.72 19.40
CA ALA A 262 -6.30 -5.27 18.87
C ALA A 262 -7.45 -5.67 19.81
N LYS A 263 -7.49 -6.94 20.23
CA LYS A 263 -8.49 -7.46 21.17
C LYS A 263 -8.43 -6.76 22.53
N SER A 264 -7.24 -6.54 23.06
CA SER A 264 -7.04 -5.87 24.36
C SER A 264 -7.50 -4.41 24.33
N MET A 265 -7.18 -3.69 23.25
CA MET A 265 -7.61 -2.32 23.01
C MET A 265 -9.14 -2.23 22.90
N VAL A 266 -9.77 -3.08 22.06
CA VAL A 266 -11.23 -3.10 21.92
C VAL A 266 -11.92 -3.46 23.24
N SER A 267 -11.40 -4.44 23.98
CA SER A 267 -11.95 -4.83 25.28
C SER A 267 -11.87 -3.68 26.29
N SER A 268 -10.73 -2.99 26.35
CA SER A 268 -10.54 -1.82 27.22
C SER A 268 -11.48 -0.69 26.84
N PHE A 269 -11.62 -0.41 25.54
CA PHE A 269 -12.55 0.59 25.04
C PHE A 269 -14.00 0.24 25.40
N ASN A 270 -14.44 -1.00 25.19
CA ASN A 270 -15.80 -1.45 25.50
C ASN A 270 -16.13 -1.28 27.00
N CYS A 271 -15.16 -1.51 27.89
CA CYS A 271 -15.33 -1.34 29.34
C CYS A 271 -15.15 0.11 29.83
N SER A 272 -14.68 1.03 28.99
CA SER A 272 -14.47 2.43 29.36
C SER A 272 -15.77 3.25 29.38
N SER A 273 -15.70 4.48 29.87
CA SER A 273 -16.79 5.47 29.78
C SER A 273 -16.84 6.20 28.43
N TYR A 274 -15.89 5.96 27.53
CA TYR A 274 -15.85 6.60 26.21
C TYR A 274 -16.92 6.02 25.29
N ASN A 275 -17.48 6.88 24.44
CA ASN A 275 -18.50 6.53 23.45
C ASN A 275 -17.89 6.29 22.07
N LEU A 276 -16.70 6.84 21.81
CA LEU A 276 -16.03 6.76 20.51
C LEU A 276 -14.56 6.40 20.69
N LEU A 277 -14.06 5.43 19.92
CA LEU A 277 -12.62 5.16 19.77
C LEU A 277 -12.16 5.71 18.44
N LEU A 278 -11.13 6.56 18.45
CA LEU A 278 -10.50 7.11 17.26
C LEU A 278 -9.08 6.56 17.11
N LEU A 279 -8.78 6.03 15.93
CA LEU A 279 -7.45 5.58 15.56
C LEU A 279 -7.00 6.28 14.28
N SER A 280 -5.75 6.75 14.25
CA SER A 280 -5.19 7.44 13.10
C SER A 280 -3.75 7.01 12.84
N SER A 281 -3.50 6.40 11.68
CA SER A 281 -2.14 6.14 11.20
C SER A 281 -2.09 6.07 9.67
N GLU A 282 -1.12 6.76 9.04
CA GLU A 282 -0.87 6.56 7.60
C GLU A 282 -0.37 5.15 7.28
N HIS A 283 0.15 4.44 8.28
CA HIS A 283 0.63 3.08 8.13
C HIS A 283 -0.50 2.03 8.17
N PHE A 284 -1.70 2.38 8.67
CA PHE A 284 -2.86 1.48 8.60
C PHE A 284 -3.26 1.17 7.16
N PHE A 285 -2.97 2.09 6.22
CA PHE A 285 -3.10 1.85 4.79
C PHE A 285 -2.41 0.57 4.33
N TYR A 286 -1.39 0.03 5.02
CA TYR A 286 -0.69 -1.19 4.61
C TYR A 286 -1.25 -2.49 5.21
N TYR A 287 -2.27 -2.40 6.04
CA TYR A 287 -2.87 -3.53 6.75
C TYR A 287 -4.40 -3.61 6.52
N LEU A 288 -4.88 -3.08 5.40
CA LEU A 288 -6.32 -2.98 5.10
C LEU A 288 -7.06 -4.32 5.23
N PRO A 289 -6.54 -5.47 4.72
CA PRO A 289 -7.24 -6.75 4.87
C PRO A 289 -7.55 -7.10 6.34
N TRP A 290 -6.58 -6.89 7.24
CA TRP A 290 -6.77 -7.15 8.67
C TRP A 290 -7.70 -6.13 9.31
N PHE A 291 -7.58 -4.83 9.00
CA PHE A 291 -8.53 -3.84 9.51
C PHE A 291 -9.97 -4.17 9.10
N PHE A 292 -10.22 -4.43 7.81
CA PHE A 292 -11.56 -4.68 7.29
C PHE A 292 -12.15 -6.00 7.78
N THR A 293 -11.31 -6.97 8.15
CA THR A 293 -11.75 -8.26 8.69
C THR A 293 -11.93 -8.23 10.20
N ARG A 294 -11.00 -7.61 10.95
CA ARG A 294 -11.02 -7.58 12.41
C ARG A 294 -11.92 -6.49 12.97
N LEU A 295 -12.10 -5.38 12.27
CA LEU A 295 -12.89 -4.23 12.70
C LEU A 295 -13.96 -3.85 11.66
N PRO A 296 -14.77 -4.79 11.13
CA PRO A 296 -15.64 -4.55 9.97
C PRO A 296 -16.72 -3.48 10.20
N SER A 297 -17.07 -3.18 11.45
CA SER A 297 -18.04 -2.15 11.84
C SER A 297 -17.44 -0.75 12.03
N ALA A 298 -16.13 -0.58 11.82
CA ALA A 298 -15.48 0.72 11.94
C ALA A 298 -15.92 1.69 10.84
N ASN A 299 -15.98 2.97 11.18
CA ASN A 299 -16.13 4.06 10.23
C ASN A 299 -14.75 4.44 9.69
N TYR A 300 -14.43 3.98 8.49
CA TYR A 300 -13.15 4.25 7.87
C TYR A 300 -13.12 5.62 7.20
N ILE A 301 -12.04 6.38 7.41
CA ILE A 301 -11.79 7.66 6.75
C ILE A 301 -10.55 7.51 5.87
N PHE A 302 -10.67 7.86 4.59
CA PHE A 302 -9.57 7.81 3.63
C PHE A 302 -9.49 9.08 2.79
N TYR A 303 -8.30 9.71 2.74
CA TYR A 303 -8.06 10.89 1.92
C TYR A 303 -7.56 10.54 0.52
N VAL A 304 -8.34 10.86 -0.51
CA VAL A 304 -7.93 10.76 -1.91
C VAL A 304 -6.97 11.89 -2.25
N ARG A 305 -5.73 11.55 -2.62
CA ARG A 305 -4.70 12.49 -3.06
C ARG A 305 -4.62 12.56 -4.58
N HIS A 306 -4.33 13.74 -5.10
CA HIS A 306 -4.02 13.89 -6.52
C HIS A 306 -2.80 13.03 -6.93
N PRO A 307 -2.88 12.23 -8.01
CA PRO A 307 -1.79 11.33 -8.41
C PRO A 307 -0.49 12.03 -8.86
N ILE A 308 -0.58 13.11 -9.65
CA ILE A 308 0.60 13.85 -10.16
C ILE A 308 1.61 14.24 -9.06
N PRO A 309 1.23 15.02 -8.02
CA PRO A 309 2.19 15.42 -6.98
C PRO A 309 2.66 14.24 -6.11
N SER A 310 2.00 13.08 -6.19
CA SER A 310 2.45 11.88 -5.49
C SER A 310 3.70 11.28 -6.13
N VAL A 311 3.88 11.40 -7.45
CA VAL A 311 5.07 10.89 -8.16
C VAL A 311 6.34 11.61 -7.71
N GLU A 312 6.32 12.94 -7.70
CA GLU A 312 7.47 13.74 -7.25
C GLU A 312 7.70 13.56 -5.75
N SER A 313 6.64 13.56 -4.95
CA SER A 313 6.73 13.32 -3.52
C SER A 313 7.36 11.97 -3.19
N ASN A 314 7.06 10.93 -3.96
CA ASN A 314 7.67 9.60 -3.81
C ASN A 314 9.14 9.65 -4.21
N TYR A 315 9.47 10.23 -5.37
CA TYR A 315 10.87 10.38 -5.81
C TYR A 315 11.73 11.11 -4.77
N HIS A 316 11.22 12.21 -4.20
CA HIS A 316 11.93 12.94 -3.14
C HIS A 316 12.18 12.05 -1.91
N GLN A 317 11.23 11.19 -1.53
CA GLN A 317 11.40 10.28 -0.40
C GLN A 317 12.38 9.15 -0.70
N GLU A 318 12.33 8.58 -1.90
CA GLU A 318 13.29 7.57 -2.37
C GLU A 318 14.73 8.11 -2.30
N VAL A 319 14.95 9.36 -2.75
CA VAL A 319 16.27 10.01 -2.66
C VAL A 319 16.68 10.28 -1.21
N LYS A 320 15.76 10.73 -0.35
CA LYS A 320 16.06 11.10 1.04
C LYS A 320 16.30 9.93 1.98
N ARG A 321 15.53 8.85 1.82
CA ARG A 321 15.38 7.80 2.84
C ARG A 321 15.76 6.41 2.34
N HIS A 322 15.75 6.19 1.02
CA HIS A 322 15.96 4.86 0.42
C HIS A 322 17.21 4.80 -0.46
N GLY A 323 18.09 5.80 -0.37
CA GLY A 323 19.37 5.80 -1.08
C GLY A 323 19.22 5.84 -2.60
N HIS A 324 18.12 6.39 -3.13
CA HIS A 324 17.88 6.40 -4.57
C HIS A 324 18.92 7.23 -5.32
N THR A 325 19.44 6.67 -6.41
CA THR A 325 20.59 7.23 -7.14
C THR A 325 20.27 7.63 -8.58
N SER A 326 19.15 7.17 -9.15
CA SER A 326 18.76 7.46 -10.53
C SER A 326 18.09 8.83 -10.65
N ALA A 327 18.28 9.47 -11.82
CA ALA A 327 17.59 10.71 -12.14
C ALA A 327 16.07 10.50 -12.20
N PHE A 328 15.33 11.57 -11.96
CA PHE A 328 13.87 11.53 -12.04
C PHE A 328 13.45 11.08 -13.45
N LYS A 329 12.54 10.11 -13.48
CA LYS A 329 11.87 9.67 -14.70
C LYS A 329 10.39 9.63 -14.43
N LEU A 330 9.63 10.31 -15.28
CA LEU A 330 8.18 10.24 -15.22
C LEU A 330 7.72 8.82 -15.58
N PRO A 331 6.85 8.18 -14.78
CA PRO A 331 6.22 6.92 -15.16
C PRO A 331 5.42 7.08 -16.46
N GLN A 332 5.37 6.03 -17.28
CA GLN A 332 4.61 6.05 -18.54
C GLN A 332 3.11 6.31 -18.30
N LYS A 333 2.56 5.78 -17.21
CA LYS A 333 1.16 5.95 -16.80
C LYS A 333 1.08 6.31 -15.32
N ILE A 334 0.19 7.24 -14.99
CA ILE A 334 -0.14 7.64 -13.62
C ILE A 334 -1.65 7.49 -13.45
N ASP A 335 -2.07 6.92 -12.34
CA ASP A 335 -3.48 6.70 -12.01
C ASP A 335 -3.71 6.68 -10.49
N PHE A 336 -4.96 6.52 -10.10
CA PHE A 336 -5.43 6.50 -8.72
C PHE A 336 -5.15 5.16 -8.01
N ASN A 337 -3.93 4.61 -8.09
CA ASN A 337 -3.60 3.29 -7.56
C ASN A 337 -4.04 3.08 -6.10
N HIS A 338 -3.66 3.98 -5.17
CA HIS A 338 -4.04 3.81 -3.76
C HIS A 338 -5.56 3.80 -3.56
N LEU A 339 -6.30 4.63 -4.30
CA LEU A 339 -7.75 4.66 -4.24
C LEU A 339 -8.36 3.39 -4.82
N LYS A 340 -7.84 2.88 -5.95
CA LYS A 340 -8.30 1.61 -6.55
C LYS A 340 -8.12 0.46 -5.56
N ILE A 341 -6.93 0.33 -4.96
CA ILE A 341 -6.62 -0.71 -3.96
C ILE A 341 -7.62 -0.67 -2.80
N VAL A 342 -7.81 0.49 -2.20
CA VAL A 342 -8.72 0.67 -1.05
C VAL A 342 -10.16 0.38 -1.46
N SER A 343 -10.57 0.82 -2.64
CA SER A 343 -11.93 0.61 -3.15
C SER A 343 -12.21 -0.87 -3.42
N GLU A 344 -11.28 -1.57 -4.07
CA GLU A 344 -11.38 -2.99 -4.39
C GLU A 344 -11.48 -3.84 -3.12
N MET A 345 -10.59 -3.60 -2.15
CA MET A 345 -10.67 -4.25 -0.84
C MET A 345 -11.95 -3.88 -0.11
N ALA A 346 -12.36 -2.61 -0.09
CA ALA A 346 -13.57 -2.18 0.59
C ALA A 346 -14.82 -2.90 0.08
N MET A 347 -14.94 -3.02 -1.25
CA MET A 347 -16.02 -3.77 -1.89
C MET A 347 -15.96 -5.26 -1.56
N GLU A 348 -14.78 -5.88 -1.66
CA GLU A 348 -14.64 -7.31 -1.37
C GLU A 348 -15.03 -7.63 0.08
N PHE A 349 -14.54 -6.85 1.05
CA PHE A 349 -14.83 -7.02 2.47
C PHE A 349 -16.21 -6.47 2.90
N GLY A 350 -16.90 -5.72 2.04
CA GLY A 350 -18.20 -5.12 2.34
C GLY A 350 -18.13 -4.00 3.39
N VAL A 351 -16.99 -3.28 3.46
CA VAL A 351 -16.82 -2.16 4.40
C VAL A 351 -17.15 -0.82 3.71
N THR A 352 -17.71 0.10 4.48
CA THR A 352 -17.98 1.46 4.02
C THR A 352 -16.82 2.39 4.37
N ILE A 353 -16.43 3.23 3.40
CA ILE A 353 -15.34 4.20 3.56
C ILE A 353 -15.88 5.60 3.30
N THR A 354 -15.63 6.49 4.24
CA THR A 354 -15.80 7.94 4.03
C THR A 354 -14.59 8.46 3.26
N TYR A 355 -14.77 8.67 1.96
CA TYR A 355 -13.76 9.29 1.11
C TYR A 355 -13.75 10.81 1.28
N ARG A 356 -12.60 11.36 1.66
CA ARG A 356 -12.30 12.80 1.65
C ARG A 356 -11.34 13.11 0.53
N TYR A 357 -11.33 14.34 0.01
CA TYR A 357 -10.51 14.72 -1.15
C TYR A 357 -9.50 15.76 -0.71
N PHE A 358 -8.21 15.43 -0.86
CA PHE A 358 -7.12 16.21 -0.28
C PHE A 358 -6.79 17.46 -1.13
N SER A 359 -7.62 18.49 -0.99
CA SER A 359 -7.44 19.82 -1.59
C SER A 359 -8.22 20.87 -0.79
N GLU A 360 -7.67 22.07 -0.63
CA GLU A 360 -8.39 23.21 -0.02
C GLU A 360 -9.71 23.51 -0.73
N ALA A 361 -9.77 23.27 -2.05
CA ALA A 361 -10.98 23.47 -2.84
C ALA A 361 -12.09 22.46 -2.52
N THR A 362 -11.74 21.30 -1.96
CA THR A 362 -12.67 20.21 -1.63
C THR A 362 -12.90 20.04 -0.13
N PHE A 363 -12.11 20.72 0.71
CA PHE A 363 -12.23 20.64 2.15
C PHE A 363 -13.51 21.30 2.68
N GLU A 364 -14.25 20.58 3.51
CA GLU A 364 -15.35 21.16 4.27
C GLU A 364 -14.77 22.10 5.34
N GLY A 365 -15.22 23.35 5.33
CA GLY A 365 -14.65 24.42 6.17
C GLY A 365 -13.28 24.96 5.71
N GLY A 366 -12.78 24.52 4.54
CA GLY A 366 -11.62 25.13 3.86
C GLY A 366 -10.24 24.71 4.36
N THR A 367 -10.13 23.89 5.42
CA THR A 367 -8.85 23.39 5.94
C THR A 367 -8.89 21.88 6.17
N LEU A 368 -7.72 21.24 6.26
CA LEU A 368 -7.62 19.82 6.60
C LEU A 368 -8.27 19.49 7.95
N TYR A 369 -8.10 20.37 8.95
CA TYR A 369 -8.64 20.14 10.30
C TYR A 369 -10.16 20.26 10.34
N THR A 370 -10.73 21.26 9.67
CA THR A 370 -12.19 21.42 9.58
C THR A 370 -12.82 20.29 8.76
N ASP A 371 -12.12 19.81 7.73
CA ASP A 371 -12.55 18.70 6.90
C ASP A 371 -12.57 17.38 7.68
N PHE A 372 -11.51 17.11 8.44
CA PHE A 372 -11.44 15.93 9.31
C PHE A 372 -12.49 15.99 10.41
N ARG A 373 -12.66 17.16 11.05
CA ARG A 373 -13.71 17.39 12.05
C ARG A 373 -15.10 17.05 11.51
N ALA A 374 -15.39 17.38 10.25
CA ALA A 374 -16.69 17.10 9.63
C ALA A 374 -16.98 15.59 9.47
N CYS A 375 -15.97 14.72 9.55
CA CYS A 375 -16.14 13.28 9.48
C CYS A 375 -16.68 12.67 10.78
N ILE A 376 -16.52 13.36 11.92
CA ILE A 376 -16.82 12.82 13.25
C ILE A 376 -17.84 13.72 13.96
N PRO A 377 -19.03 13.21 14.32
CA PRO A 377 -20.02 14.00 15.07
C PRO A 377 -19.48 14.48 16.42
N GLN A 378 -19.85 15.71 16.81
CA GLN A 378 -19.53 16.28 18.13
C GLN A 378 -18.04 16.28 18.49
N PHE A 379 -17.18 16.55 17.50
CA PHE A 379 -15.73 16.58 17.67
C PHE A 379 -15.21 17.87 18.35
N ILE A 380 -13.92 17.84 18.73
CA ILE A 380 -13.19 18.99 19.28
C ILE A 380 -13.03 20.12 18.25
N ASP A 381 -12.70 21.31 18.75
CA ASP A 381 -12.42 22.47 17.90
C ASP A 381 -11.05 22.35 17.22
N VAL A 382 -10.92 23.02 16.07
CA VAL A 382 -9.69 22.97 15.25
C VAL A 382 -8.58 23.83 15.87
N PRO A 383 -7.30 23.49 15.65
CA PRO A 383 -6.20 24.23 16.26
C PRO A 383 -6.10 25.66 15.71
N ALA A 384 -5.81 26.63 16.59
CA ALA A 384 -5.72 28.04 16.22
C ALA A 384 -4.53 28.39 15.29
N VAL A 385 -3.47 27.57 15.31
CA VAL A 385 -2.26 27.78 14.49
C VAL A 385 -1.91 26.51 13.74
N SER A 386 -1.97 26.56 12.40
CA SER A 386 -1.45 25.49 11.54
C SER A 386 0.03 25.75 11.22
N ARG A 387 0.95 25.02 11.85
CA ARG A 387 2.36 25.08 11.44
C ARG A 387 2.55 24.22 10.19
N LYS A 388 2.81 24.85 9.04
CA LYS A 388 3.19 24.14 7.82
C LYS A 388 4.71 23.93 7.83
N LEU A 389 5.18 22.74 8.16
CA LEU A 389 6.59 22.39 8.03
C LEU A 389 6.91 22.19 6.55
N ASN A 390 7.78 23.02 5.96
CA ASN A 390 8.21 22.82 4.59
C ASN A 390 9.37 21.82 4.57
N THR A 391 9.04 20.56 4.28
CA THR A 391 10.00 19.45 4.40
C THR A 391 10.67 19.08 3.07
N GLN A 392 10.49 19.84 2.00
CA GLN A 392 11.07 19.50 0.68
C GLN A 392 12.50 20.04 0.55
N PHE A 393 13.38 19.26 -0.11
CA PHE A 393 14.68 19.79 -0.50
C PHE A 393 14.51 20.78 -1.64
N SER A 394 15.39 21.78 -1.72
CA SER A 394 15.59 22.55 -2.95
C SER A 394 16.08 21.65 -4.09
N ALA A 395 15.97 22.09 -5.33
CA ALA A 395 16.34 21.28 -6.49
C ALA A 395 17.82 20.87 -6.47
N GLY A 396 18.71 21.81 -6.09
CA GLY A 396 20.13 21.53 -5.92
C GLY A 396 20.43 20.61 -4.73
N ALA A 397 19.69 20.75 -3.63
CA ALA A 397 19.85 19.89 -2.46
C ALA A 397 19.43 18.44 -2.77
N LEU A 398 18.32 18.25 -3.48
CA LEU A 398 17.87 16.93 -3.94
C LEU A 398 18.91 16.27 -4.85
N GLU A 399 19.45 17.02 -5.81
CA GLU A 399 20.48 16.52 -6.72
C GLU A 399 21.77 16.14 -5.99
N LEU A 400 22.17 16.91 -4.96
CA LEU A 400 23.31 16.58 -4.13
C LEU A 400 23.10 15.30 -3.31
N MET A 401 21.95 15.15 -2.66
CA MET A 401 21.64 13.91 -1.93
C MET A 401 21.66 12.70 -2.86
N ARG A 402 21.03 12.80 -4.03
CA ARG A 402 20.98 11.73 -5.04
C ARG A 402 22.37 11.30 -5.50
N LYS A 403 23.30 12.24 -5.70
CA LYS A 403 24.69 11.93 -6.05
C LYS A 403 25.45 11.33 -4.87
N ALA A 404 25.26 11.86 -3.67
CA ALA A 404 25.91 11.36 -2.46
C ALA A 404 25.49 9.92 -2.13
N ASN A 405 24.24 9.52 -2.38
CA ASN A 405 23.74 8.16 -2.17
C ASN A 405 24.56 7.06 -2.89
N ARG A 406 25.35 7.39 -3.92
CA ARG A 406 26.22 6.44 -4.63
C ARG A 406 27.56 6.17 -3.96
N ILE A 407 28.02 7.10 -3.12
CA ILE A 407 29.42 7.16 -2.68
C ILE A 407 29.58 7.31 -1.17
N ALA A 408 28.58 7.86 -0.48
CA ALA A 408 28.69 8.25 0.91
C ALA A 408 28.24 7.14 1.85
N ASP A 409 28.91 7.01 2.99
CA ASP A 409 28.48 6.14 4.07
C ASP A 409 27.26 6.71 4.82
N GLN A 410 26.63 5.87 5.66
CA GLN A 410 25.40 6.22 6.35
C GLN A 410 25.55 7.43 7.29
N ASP A 411 26.72 7.60 7.92
CA ASP A 411 26.96 8.72 8.82
C ASP A 411 27.05 10.04 8.03
N ALA A 412 27.82 10.06 6.94
CA ALA A 412 27.91 11.22 6.06
C ALA A 412 26.55 11.58 5.45
N LEU A 413 25.76 10.58 5.02
CA LEU A 413 24.40 10.80 4.50
C LEU A 413 23.47 11.39 5.55
N LYS A 414 23.52 10.92 6.80
CA LYS A 414 22.71 11.48 7.90
C LYS A 414 23.07 12.93 8.18
N GLN A 415 24.36 13.26 8.25
CA GLN A 415 24.81 14.64 8.44
C GLN A 415 24.44 15.53 7.26
N LEU A 416 24.52 15.00 6.04
CA LEU A 416 24.14 15.69 4.82
C LEU A 416 22.64 15.98 4.79
N ASP A 417 21.78 15.02 5.15
CA ASP A 417 20.32 15.19 5.24
C ASP A 417 19.96 16.41 6.11
N PHE A 418 20.46 16.46 7.35
CA PHE A 418 20.21 17.59 8.25
C PHE A 418 20.65 18.93 7.66
N PHE A 419 21.83 18.98 7.02
CA PHE A 419 22.31 20.19 6.36
C PHE A 419 21.41 20.61 5.19
N LEU A 420 21.03 19.67 4.35
CA LEU A 420 20.21 19.92 3.16
C LEU A 420 18.79 20.34 3.51
N GLN A 421 18.20 19.79 4.57
CA GLN A 421 16.89 20.23 5.07
C GLN A 421 16.96 21.71 5.46
N LYS A 422 17.95 22.08 6.27
CA LYS A 422 18.14 23.46 6.73
C LYS A 422 18.34 24.45 5.58
N VAL A 423 19.15 24.12 4.58
CA VAL A 423 19.39 24.99 3.41
C VAL A 423 18.13 25.14 2.54
N SER A 424 17.16 24.25 2.70
CA SER A 424 15.93 24.21 1.89
C SER A 424 14.72 24.87 2.57
N GLU A 425 14.78 25.24 3.86
CA GLU A 425 13.62 25.69 4.66
C GLU A 425 12.83 26.83 4.00
N ASP A 426 13.52 27.82 3.42
CA ASP A 426 12.91 29.01 2.81
C ASP A 426 12.86 28.96 1.27
N LYS A 427 13.10 27.79 0.68
CA LYS A 427 13.11 27.66 -0.79
C LYS A 427 11.70 27.43 -1.32
N PRO A 428 11.33 28.06 -2.45
CA PRO A 428 10.04 27.80 -3.08
C PRO A 428 10.00 26.35 -3.58
N ASN A 429 8.80 25.77 -3.56
CA ASN A 429 8.57 24.47 -4.17
C ASN A 429 8.79 24.53 -5.68
N PHE A 430 9.16 23.42 -6.28
CA PHE A 430 9.38 23.27 -7.71
C PHE A 430 8.80 21.95 -8.22
N SER A 431 8.72 21.82 -9.54
CA SER A 431 8.32 20.62 -10.28
C SER A 431 9.48 20.16 -11.16
N LEU A 432 9.75 18.85 -11.16
CA LEU A 432 10.59 18.16 -12.13
C LEU A 432 9.79 17.72 -13.36
N ILE A 433 8.46 17.78 -13.31
CA ILE A 433 7.58 17.45 -14.43
C ILE A 433 7.34 18.71 -15.26
N SER A 434 7.54 18.60 -16.58
CA SER A 434 7.34 19.70 -17.51
C SER A 434 5.85 20.10 -17.63
N PRO A 435 5.52 21.35 -17.98
CA PRO A 435 4.13 21.78 -18.16
C PRO A 435 3.36 20.95 -19.20
N ASN A 436 4.02 20.58 -20.31
CA ASN A 436 3.41 19.77 -21.36
C ASN A 436 3.06 18.36 -20.85
N GLU A 437 3.93 17.76 -20.03
CA GLU A 437 3.64 16.46 -19.41
C GLU A 437 2.54 16.56 -18.36
N ILE A 438 2.51 17.63 -17.54
CA ILE A 438 1.41 17.84 -16.58
C ILE A 438 0.07 17.91 -17.31
N GLU A 439 -0.02 18.65 -18.41
CA GLU A 439 -1.26 18.76 -19.18
C GLU A 439 -1.65 17.44 -19.85
N ARG A 440 -0.68 16.64 -20.33
CA ARG A 440 -0.93 15.26 -20.79
C ARG A 440 -1.54 14.41 -19.66
N LEU A 441 -0.89 14.39 -18.50
CA LEU A 441 -1.30 13.59 -17.36
C LEU A 441 -2.68 13.98 -16.81
N LYS A 442 -3.01 15.28 -16.80
CA LYS A 442 -4.35 15.75 -16.41
C LYS A 442 -5.43 15.15 -17.29
N ARG A 443 -5.25 15.19 -18.62
CA ARG A 443 -6.22 14.61 -19.56
C ARG A 443 -6.38 13.10 -19.38
N GLU A 444 -5.28 12.39 -19.13
CA GLU A 444 -5.31 10.94 -18.84
C GLU A 444 -6.02 10.62 -17.52
N LEU A 445 -5.86 11.45 -16.50
CA LEU A 445 -6.56 11.28 -15.23
C LEU A 445 -8.04 11.60 -15.36
N GLU A 446 -8.40 12.68 -16.06
CA GLU A 446 -9.78 13.08 -16.33
C GLU A 446 -10.55 11.98 -17.06
N SER A 447 -9.96 11.35 -18.08
CA SER A 447 -10.60 10.24 -18.80
C SER A 447 -10.78 8.98 -17.96
N SER A 448 -10.03 8.84 -16.85
CA SER A 448 -10.14 7.69 -15.95
C SER A 448 -11.20 7.84 -14.84
N VAL A 449 -11.71 9.06 -14.60
CA VAL A 449 -12.61 9.36 -13.46
C VAL A 449 -13.88 8.53 -13.50
N GLU A 450 -14.55 8.48 -14.66
CA GLU A 450 -15.83 7.80 -14.80
C GLU A 450 -15.69 6.30 -14.54
N SER A 451 -14.66 5.66 -15.10
CA SER A 451 -14.34 4.26 -14.84
C SER A 451 -14.10 3.97 -13.35
N ILE A 452 -13.40 4.86 -12.64
CA ILE A 452 -13.12 4.71 -11.21
C ILE A 452 -14.40 4.83 -10.37
N VAL A 453 -15.28 5.79 -10.68
CA VAL A 453 -16.54 5.95 -9.95
C VAL A 453 -17.52 4.83 -10.26
N LEU A 454 -17.59 4.35 -11.52
CA LEU A 454 -18.40 3.19 -11.89
C LEU A 454 -17.99 1.93 -11.13
N SER A 455 -16.70 1.77 -10.86
CA SER A 455 -16.16 0.66 -10.07
C SER A 455 -16.23 0.88 -8.56
N ASN A 456 -16.59 2.07 -8.07
CA ASN A 456 -16.85 2.30 -6.65
C ASN A 456 -17.91 3.40 -6.45
N PRO A 457 -19.19 3.03 -6.28
CA PRO A 457 -20.28 3.96 -6.08
C PRO A 457 -20.18 4.83 -4.81
N GLN A 458 -19.30 4.50 -3.85
CA GLN A 458 -19.08 5.33 -2.65
C GLN A 458 -18.30 6.62 -2.95
N LEU A 459 -17.74 6.77 -4.16
CA LEU A 459 -16.99 7.94 -4.56
C LEU A 459 -17.90 9.07 -5.07
N ASP A 460 -17.62 10.28 -4.60
CA ASP A 460 -18.22 11.50 -5.13
C ASP A 460 -17.48 11.96 -6.39
N ILE A 461 -18.11 11.77 -7.55
CA ILE A 461 -17.58 12.17 -8.86
C ILE A 461 -17.29 13.68 -8.93
N ASN A 462 -18.12 14.51 -8.30
CA ASN A 462 -17.97 15.96 -8.37
C ASN A 462 -16.78 16.41 -7.53
N LYS A 463 -16.62 15.87 -6.33
CA LYS A 463 -15.43 16.14 -5.50
C LYS A 463 -14.15 15.60 -6.14
N LEU A 464 -14.21 14.46 -6.83
CA LEU A 464 -13.06 13.91 -7.55
C LEU A 464 -12.66 14.77 -8.76
N LYS A 465 -13.63 15.23 -9.57
CA LYS A 465 -13.38 16.20 -10.65
C LYS A 465 -12.79 17.50 -10.10
N LYS A 466 -13.37 18.04 -9.02
CA LYS A 466 -12.85 19.25 -8.35
C LYS A 466 -11.43 19.07 -7.80
N LEU A 467 -11.08 17.88 -7.31
CA LEU A 467 -9.71 17.56 -6.89
C LEU A 467 -8.73 17.66 -8.06
N LEU A 468 -9.10 17.17 -9.24
CA LEU A 468 -8.27 17.28 -10.46
C LEU A 468 -8.18 18.73 -10.95
N GLU A 469 -9.31 19.42 -11.06
CA GLU A 469 -9.38 20.81 -11.55
C GLU A 469 -8.61 21.79 -10.65
N SER A 470 -8.64 21.58 -9.34
CA SER A 470 -7.97 22.46 -8.37
C SER A 470 -6.45 22.25 -8.28
N PHE A 471 -5.89 21.26 -8.98
CA PHE A 471 -4.46 20.99 -8.93
C PHE A 471 -3.64 22.11 -9.61
N LYS A 472 -2.87 22.81 -8.79
CA LYS A 472 -1.92 23.84 -9.22
C LYS A 472 -0.50 23.28 -9.13
N PRO A 473 0.19 23.02 -10.25
CA PRO A 473 1.55 22.51 -10.23
C PRO A 473 2.53 23.57 -9.72
N SER A 474 3.59 23.12 -9.07
CA SER A 474 4.74 23.98 -8.73
C SER A 474 5.45 24.44 -10.01
N PRO A 475 6.21 25.57 -9.97
CA PRO A 475 7.01 26.02 -11.11
C PRO A 475 7.98 24.94 -11.59
N PHE A 476 8.03 24.71 -12.91
CA PHE A 476 8.95 23.76 -13.52
C PHE A 476 10.41 24.23 -13.36
N CYS A 477 11.26 23.38 -12.80
CA CYS A 477 12.68 23.63 -12.63
C CYS A 477 13.45 23.06 -13.81
N LYS A 478 14.07 23.95 -14.61
CA LYS A 478 14.90 23.53 -15.75
C LYS A 478 16.23 22.99 -15.26
N GLU A 479 16.89 22.19 -16.09
CA GLU A 479 18.22 21.64 -15.76
C GLU A 479 19.24 22.73 -15.38
N ASP A 480 19.21 23.88 -16.06
CA ASP A 480 20.07 25.02 -15.72
C ASP A 480 19.79 25.59 -14.32
N ASP A 481 18.51 25.68 -13.93
CA ASP A 481 18.11 26.17 -12.60
C ASP A 481 18.55 25.18 -11.51
N ILE A 482 18.42 23.88 -11.77
CA ILE A 482 18.91 22.81 -10.89
C ILE A 482 20.42 22.96 -10.72
N LEU A 483 21.18 23.15 -11.81
CA LEU A 483 22.63 23.29 -11.77
C LEU A 483 23.06 24.55 -11.02
N ILE A 484 22.36 25.67 -11.18
CA ILE A 484 22.64 26.91 -10.44
C ILE A 484 22.42 26.70 -8.94
N ASP A 485 21.28 26.12 -8.53
CA ASP A 485 21.01 25.85 -7.12
C ASP A 485 21.98 24.80 -6.54
N PHE A 486 22.32 23.77 -7.32
CA PHE A 486 23.30 22.75 -6.94
C PHE A 486 24.68 23.35 -6.62
N ASN A 487 25.21 24.21 -7.49
CA ASN A 487 26.50 24.88 -7.24
C ASN A 487 26.44 25.81 -6.02
N LYS A 488 25.30 26.45 -5.76
CA LYS A 488 25.08 27.24 -4.54
C LYS A 488 25.13 26.34 -3.29
N VAL A 489 24.41 25.22 -3.29
CA VAL A 489 24.39 24.25 -2.18
C VAL A 489 25.79 23.69 -1.91
N LEU A 490 26.56 23.32 -2.94
CA LEU A 490 27.95 22.87 -2.79
C LEU A 490 28.83 23.94 -2.11
N SER A 491 28.67 25.19 -2.52
CA SER A 491 29.42 26.32 -1.95
C SER A 491 29.08 26.56 -0.48
N LEU A 492 27.79 26.45 -0.12
CA LEU A 492 27.33 26.52 1.26
C LEU A 492 27.88 25.38 2.10
N LEU A 493 27.84 24.14 1.58
CA LEU A 493 28.33 22.95 2.28
C LEU A 493 29.83 23.08 2.60
N LYS A 494 30.63 23.50 1.61
CA LYS A 494 32.05 23.80 1.78
C LYS A 494 32.32 24.83 2.87
N ARG A 495 31.51 25.87 2.94
CA ARG A 495 31.68 27.00 3.87
C ARG A 495 31.26 26.65 5.29
N GLU A 496 30.09 26.01 5.44
CA GLU A 496 29.44 25.83 6.75
C GLU A 496 29.74 24.47 7.39
N LYS A 497 30.00 23.45 6.58
CA LYS A 497 30.34 22.09 7.03
C LYS A 497 31.57 21.55 6.28
N PRO A 498 32.73 22.22 6.38
CA PRO A 498 33.95 21.85 5.63
C PRO A 498 34.49 20.45 5.93
N LEU A 499 34.26 19.92 7.16
CA LEU A 499 34.62 18.54 7.50
C LEU A 499 33.76 17.52 6.73
N LEU A 500 32.44 17.74 6.69
CA LEU A 500 31.52 16.90 5.92
C LEU A 500 31.84 16.99 4.42
N ALA A 501 32.13 18.18 3.90
CA ALA A 501 32.57 18.36 2.52
C ALA A 501 33.87 17.59 2.21
N LEU A 502 34.84 17.58 3.12
CA LEU A 502 36.07 16.79 3.00
C LEU A 502 35.79 15.28 3.02
N THR A 503 34.88 14.83 3.89
CA THR A 503 34.47 13.41 3.97
C THR A 503 33.86 12.95 2.66
N LEU A 504 32.88 13.68 2.13
CA LEU A 504 32.26 13.39 0.84
C LEU A 504 33.27 13.42 -0.31
N TYR A 505 34.20 14.39 -0.30
CA TYR A 505 35.28 14.46 -1.29
C TYR A 505 36.16 13.21 -1.26
N LYS A 506 36.61 12.78 -0.07
CA LYS A 506 37.45 11.59 0.08
C LYS A 506 36.72 10.31 -0.34
N GLN A 507 35.46 10.17 0.05
CA GLN A 507 34.61 9.04 -0.35
C GLN A 507 34.42 8.99 -1.87
N ALA A 508 34.35 10.15 -2.54
CA ALA A 508 34.25 10.19 -4.00
C ALA A 508 35.53 9.78 -4.75
N GLN A 509 36.72 9.87 -4.14
CA GLN A 509 38.00 9.60 -4.83
C GLN A 509 38.19 8.13 -5.24
N GLY A 510 37.41 7.21 -4.68
CA GLY A 510 37.41 5.78 -5.04
C GLY A 510 36.47 5.41 -6.20
N HIS A 511 35.71 6.37 -6.75
CA HIS A 511 34.70 6.13 -7.76
C HIS A 511 35.03 6.89 -9.07
N GLU A 512 34.80 6.26 -10.23
CA GLU A 512 35.10 6.87 -11.55
C GLU A 512 34.44 8.26 -11.72
N LYS A 513 35.23 9.22 -12.24
CA LYS A 513 34.89 10.61 -12.60
C LYS A 513 33.66 11.20 -11.90
N ASN A 514 33.88 11.71 -10.68
CA ASN A 514 32.90 12.53 -9.95
C ASN A 514 33.26 14.03 -10.04
N ASP A 515 33.03 14.66 -11.19
CA ASP A 515 33.39 16.08 -11.44
C ASP A 515 32.79 17.06 -10.41
N TRP A 516 31.64 16.71 -9.83
CA TRP A 516 30.99 17.50 -8.79
C TRP A 516 31.70 17.40 -7.43
N ALA A 517 32.35 16.28 -7.13
CA ALA A 517 33.03 16.08 -5.85
C ALA A 517 34.34 16.87 -5.79
N GLU A 518 35.02 17.11 -6.92
CA GLU A 518 36.16 18.03 -6.97
C GLU A 518 35.75 19.45 -6.53
N LYS A 519 34.51 19.85 -6.84
CA LYS A 519 33.91 21.09 -6.31
C LYS A 519 33.59 21.03 -4.82
N LEU A 520 33.88 19.95 -4.08
CA LEU A 520 33.81 19.86 -2.62
C LEU A 520 35.16 19.98 -1.92
N LYS A 521 36.29 19.92 -2.63
CA LYS A 521 37.64 20.05 -2.04
C LYS A 521 37.77 21.36 -1.22
N PRO A 522 37.90 21.29 0.12
CA PRO A 522 38.01 22.49 0.95
C PRO A 522 39.43 23.06 0.95
N SER A 523 39.57 24.36 1.20
CA SER A 523 40.89 25.02 1.29
C SER A 523 41.57 24.70 2.63
N LYS A 524 42.92 24.72 2.68
CA LYS A 524 43.67 24.50 3.94
C LYS A 524 43.23 25.46 5.05
N LEU A 525 42.94 26.72 4.72
CA LEU A 525 42.44 27.74 5.64
C LEU A 525 41.06 27.39 6.21
N SER A 526 40.13 26.89 5.39
CA SER A 526 38.79 26.48 5.86
C SER A 526 38.83 25.30 6.83
N LEU A 527 39.77 24.37 6.63
CA LEU A 527 39.97 23.22 7.52
C LEU A 527 40.60 23.63 8.86
N LEU A 528 41.54 24.58 8.84
CA LEU A 528 42.16 25.11 10.06
C LEU A 528 41.14 25.87 10.91
N TRP A 529 40.28 26.68 10.30
CA TRP A 529 39.21 27.41 10.99
C TRP A 529 38.12 26.49 11.56
N ALA A 530 37.77 25.42 10.85
CA ALA A 530 36.83 24.42 11.36
C ALA A 530 37.40 23.65 12.57
N ARG A 531 38.71 23.36 12.56
CA ARG A 531 39.41 22.71 13.67
C ARG A 531 39.58 23.62 14.88
N SER A 532 39.79 24.94 14.68
CA SER A 532 39.92 25.90 15.78
C SER A 532 38.59 26.22 16.48
N LYS A 533 37.45 26.06 15.80
CA LYS A 533 36.11 26.22 16.38
C LYS A 533 35.61 25.03 17.21
N GLY A 534 36.40 23.96 17.36
CA GLY A 534 36.18 22.92 18.37
C GLY A 534 34.72 22.57 18.66
N PHE A 535 34.04 21.92 17.71
CA PHE A 535 32.92 21.02 18.02
C PHE A 535 33.50 19.79 18.75
N PHE A 536 33.96 20.00 19.99
CA PHE A 536 34.12 18.97 20.99
C PHE A 536 33.02 19.22 22.02
N ARG A 537 31.87 18.56 21.82
CA ARG A 537 30.91 18.21 22.87
C ARG A 537 29.83 17.30 22.24
N GLY A 538 29.75 16.08 22.76
CA GLY A 538 28.58 15.19 22.72
C GLY A 538 28.43 14.40 21.44
#